data_AF-A0AAD9PUX5-F1
#
_entry.id   AF-A0AAD9PUX5-F1
#
_cell.length_a   1.000
_cell.length_b   1.000
_cell.length_c   1.000
_cell.angle_alpha   90.00
_cell.angle_beta   90.00
_cell.angle_gamma   90.00
#
_symmetry.space_group_name_H-M   'P 1'
#
loop_
_entity.id
_entity.type
_entity.pdbx_description
1 polymer ?
#
loop_
_entity_poly.entity_id
_entity_poly.type
_entity_poly.pdbx_seq_one_letter_code
_entity_poly.pdbx_strand_id
1 'polypeptide(L)'
;MAAVRQCVQSYVIDIQRRFERGNHDADSLDYIVFRLDWVINLLVRYASTEGIDPRVIDLLREVKDTITSSQSTSSHTARTIFTGVQGRPKLSIPKEQLQFLIGQRFNIPTIASILCVSLRTVERRLQEFGLSCREVYSTMSD
;
A
#
# COMPACT_ATOMS: atom_id res chain seq x y z
N MET A 1 3.89 -27.12 21.63
CA MET A 1 3.03 -26.02 22.10
C MET A 1 3.84 -24.89 22.76
N ALA A 2 4.63 -25.13 23.81
CA ALA A 2 5.53 -24.11 24.38
C ALA A 2 6.51 -23.47 23.37
N ALA A 3 7.03 -24.29 22.44
CA ALA A 3 7.93 -23.84 21.38
C ALA A 3 7.30 -22.83 20.40
N VAL A 4 6.01 -22.97 20.07
CA VAL A 4 5.32 -22.05 19.15
C VAL A 4 5.13 -20.69 19.82
N ARG A 5 4.69 -20.70 21.09
CA ARG A 5 4.54 -19.48 21.90
C ARG A 5 5.86 -18.73 22.09
N GLN A 6 6.95 -19.45 22.39
CA GLN A 6 8.30 -18.87 22.46
C GLN A 6 8.76 -18.29 21.12
N CYS A 7 8.44 -18.97 20.01
CA CYS A 7 8.76 -18.51 18.67
C CYS A 7 8.05 -17.18 18.36
N VAL A 8 6.73 -17.10 18.60
CA VAL A 8 5.96 -15.85 18.43
C VAL A 8 6.51 -14.73 19.29
N GLN A 9 6.77 -15.02 20.57
CA GLN A 9 7.29 -14.03 21.51
C GLN A 9 8.67 -13.51 21.07
N SER A 10 9.57 -14.40 20.63
CA SER A 10 10.87 -14.01 20.10
C SER A 10 10.75 -13.13 18.85
N TYR A 11 9.76 -13.40 17.99
CA TYR A 11 9.53 -12.60 16.79
C TYR A 11 8.97 -11.22 17.11
N VAL A 12 8.02 -11.11 18.03
CA VAL A 12 7.47 -9.82 18.48
C VAL A 12 8.57 -8.96 19.13
N ILE A 13 9.44 -9.56 19.95
CA ILE A 13 10.56 -8.85 20.58
C ILE A 13 11.59 -8.40 19.52
N ASP A 14 11.88 -9.20 18.51
CA ASP A 14 12.78 -8.82 17.42
C ASP A 14 12.21 -7.65 16.60
N ILE A 15 10.91 -7.66 16.31
CA ILE A 15 10.21 -6.55 15.65
C ILE A 15 10.30 -5.28 16.50
N GLN A 16 10.00 -5.36 17.80
CA GLN A 16 10.06 -4.22 18.71
C GLN A 16 11.47 -3.62 18.79
N ARG A 17 12.50 -4.46 18.99
CA ARG A 17 13.90 -4.02 19.06
C ARG A 17 14.37 -3.33 17.79
N ARG A 18 13.90 -3.78 16.63
CA ARG A 18 14.21 -3.15 15.34
C ARG A 18 13.51 -1.80 15.18
N PHE A 19 12.29 -1.69 15.68
CA PHE A 19 11.56 -0.43 15.72
C PHE A 19 12.28 0.61 16.60
N GLU A 20 12.73 0.20 17.79
CA GLU A 20 13.47 1.05 18.74
C GLU A 20 14.85 1.50 18.22
N ARG A 21 15.44 0.80 17.24
CA ARG A 21 16.76 1.13 16.68
C ARG A 21 16.76 2.34 15.75
N GLY A 22 15.61 2.84 15.30
CA GLY A 22 15.52 4.11 14.55
C GLY A 22 16.08 4.11 13.12
N ASN A 23 16.71 3.02 12.65
CA ASN A 23 17.25 2.91 11.29
C ASN A 23 16.18 2.35 10.34
N HIS A 24 15.27 3.22 9.90
CA HIS A 24 14.08 2.90 9.10
C HIS A 24 14.27 3.22 7.62
N ASP A 25 15.32 2.67 6.99
CA ASP A 25 15.41 2.69 5.52
C ASP A 25 14.30 1.81 4.88
N ALA A 26 14.09 1.96 3.58
CA ALA A 26 13.00 1.29 2.86
C ALA A 26 13.06 -0.24 2.98
N ASP A 27 14.26 -0.84 2.89
CA ASP A 27 14.44 -2.29 3.01
C ASP A 27 14.17 -2.77 4.44
N SER A 28 14.58 -1.99 5.43
CA SER A 28 14.31 -2.23 6.85
C SER A 28 12.80 -2.19 7.16
N LEU A 29 12.07 -1.25 6.57
CA LEU A 29 10.62 -1.13 6.75
C LEU A 29 9.85 -2.24 6.01
N ASP A 30 10.23 -2.59 4.79
CA ASP A 30 9.63 -3.70 4.04
C ASP A 30 9.81 -5.03 4.77
N TYR A 31 10.99 -5.26 5.36
CA TYR A 31 11.23 -6.39 6.23
C TYR A 31 10.29 -6.40 7.45
N ILE A 32 10.08 -5.25 8.09
CA ILE A 32 9.16 -5.14 9.23
C ILE A 32 7.72 -5.45 8.81
N VAL A 33 7.25 -4.93 7.68
CA VAL A 33 5.91 -5.22 7.14
C VAL A 33 5.75 -6.71 6.86
N PHE A 34 6.72 -7.33 6.19
CA PHE A 34 6.71 -8.78 5.94
C PHE A 34 6.60 -9.60 7.23
N ARG A 35 7.34 -9.18 8.28
CA ARG A 35 7.31 -9.84 9.58
C ARG A 35 6.00 -9.65 10.32
N LEU A 36 5.39 -8.46 10.22
CA LEU A 36 4.05 -8.21 10.75
C LEU A 36 3.01 -9.09 10.06
N ASP A 37 3.05 -9.21 8.73
CA ASP A 37 2.14 -10.10 7.99
C ASP A 37 2.31 -11.56 8.40
N TRP A 38 3.55 -12.00 8.64
CA TRP A 38 3.80 -13.35 9.14
C TRP A 38 3.17 -13.58 10.53
N VAL A 39 3.39 -12.65 11.48
CA VAL A 39 2.82 -12.75 12.84
C VAL A 39 1.29 -12.69 12.81
N ILE A 40 0.70 -11.77 12.05
CA ILE A 40 -0.76 -11.66 11.90
C ILE A 40 -1.34 -12.96 11.36
N ASN A 41 -0.77 -13.52 10.29
CA ASN A 41 -1.24 -14.77 9.69
C ASN A 41 -1.11 -15.95 10.65
N LEU A 42 -0.06 -15.98 11.47
CA LEU A 42 0.12 -16.99 12.49
C LEU A 42 -0.96 -16.86 13.57
N LEU A 43 -1.16 -15.65 14.12
CA LEU A 43 -2.16 -15.40 15.16
C LEU A 43 -3.58 -15.71 14.66
N VAL A 44 -3.94 -15.33 13.44
CA VAL A 44 -5.24 -15.67 12.84
C VAL A 44 -5.45 -17.18 12.76
N ARG A 45 -4.42 -17.96 12.43
CA ARG A 45 -4.51 -19.43 12.36
C ARG A 45 -4.67 -20.10 13.73
N TYR A 46 -4.15 -19.49 14.79
CA TYR A 46 -4.21 -20.03 16.16
C TYR A 46 -5.26 -19.33 17.05
N ALA A 47 -5.98 -18.32 16.53
CA ALA A 47 -6.92 -17.52 17.29
C ALA A 47 -8.04 -18.37 17.92
N SER A 48 -8.57 -19.33 17.16
CA SER A 48 -9.63 -20.23 17.62
C SER A 48 -9.17 -21.27 18.64
N THR A 49 -7.87 -21.58 18.68
CA THR A 49 -7.31 -22.67 19.48
C THR A 49 -6.75 -22.20 20.81
N GLU A 50 -6.24 -20.97 20.87
CA GLU A 50 -5.50 -20.43 22.02
C GLU A 50 -6.22 -19.28 22.73
N GLY A 51 -7.46 -18.95 22.33
CA GLY A 51 -8.23 -17.86 22.95
C GLY A 51 -7.55 -16.50 22.80
N ILE A 52 -6.89 -16.27 21.67
CA ILE A 52 -6.19 -15.01 21.38
C ILE A 52 -7.25 -13.93 21.20
N ASP A 53 -7.14 -12.86 22.00
CA ASP A 53 -8.03 -11.71 21.87
C ASP A 53 -7.92 -11.14 20.45
N PRO A 54 -9.03 -11.07 19.69
CA PRO A 54 -9.07 -10.48 18.35
C PRO A 54 -8.44 -9.08 18.29
N ARG A 55 -8.50 -8.33 19.40
CA ARG A 55 -7.94 -6.99 19.52
C ARG A 55 -6.43 -6.95 19.27
N VAL A 56 -5.69 -8.02 19.58
CA VAL A 56 -4.24 -8.09 19.31
C VAL A 56 -3.97 -8.14 17.81
N ILE A 57 -4.81 -8.86 17.06
CA ILE A 57 -4.70 -8.96 15.60
C ILE A 57 -5.03 -7.61 14.96
N ASP A 58 -6.07 -6.94 15.45
CA ASP A 58 -6.47 -5.62 14.95
C ASP A 58 -5.39 -4.57 15.22
N LEU A 59 -4.79 -4.55 16.41
CA LEU A 59 -3.67 -3.66 16.73
C LEU A 59 -2.46 -3.90 15.83
N LEU A 60 -2.10 -5.15 15.54
CA LEU A 60 -0.99 -5.46 14.64
C LEU A 60 -1.28 -5.05 13.19
N ARG A 61 -2.53 -5.16 12.74
CA ARG A 61 -2.96 -4.65 11.44
C ARG A 61 -2.86 -3.13 11.36
N GLU A 62 -3.31 -2.43 12.41
CA GLU A 62 -3.21 -0.98 12.50
C GLU A 62 -1.75 -0.51 12.44
N VAL A 63 -0.85 -1.17 13.18
CA VAL A 63 0.60 -0.89 13.12
C VAL A 63 1.13 -1.08 11.69
N LYS A 64 0.77 -2.18 11.03
CA LYS A 64 1.18 -2.44 9.64
C LYS A 64 0.70 -1.32 8.70
N ASP A 65 -0.57 -0.96 8.79
CA ASP A 65 -1.17 0.06 7.93
C ASP A 65 -0.53 1.44 8.16
N THR A 66 -0.17 1.75 9.40
CA THR A 66 0.53 3.00 9.75
C THR A 66 1.93 3.04 9.14
N ILE A 67 2.67 1.92 9.21
CA ILE A 67 4.01 1.82 8.64
C ILE A 67 3.96 1.92 7.10
N THR A 68 3.06 1.18 6.44
CA THR A 68 2.88 1.25 4.98
C THR A 68 2.40 2.63 4.52
N SER A 69 1.56 3.30 5.32
CA SER A 69 1.13 4.67 5.03
C SER A 69 2.26 5.68 5.23
N SER A 70 3.16 5.46 6.20
CA SER A 70 4.34 6.32 6.41
C SER A 70 5.36 6.20 5.27
N GLN A 71 5.52 5.02 4.66
CA GLN A 71 6.30 4.85 3.42
C GLN A 71 5.68 5.58 2.21
N SER A 72 4.41 6.00 2.28
CA SER A 72 3.72 6.65 1.16
C SER A 72 4.10 8.13 0.99
N THR A 73 5.07 8.66 1.74
CA THR A 73 5.63 9.98 1.47
C THR A 73 6.46 9.91 0.19
N SER A 74 5.89 10.42 -0.92
CA SER A 74 6.53 10.74 -2.22
C SER A 74 6.54 9.70 -3.34
N SER A 75 5.79 8.60 -3.26
CA SER A 75 5.52 7.80 -4.47
C SER A 75 4.07 8.02 -4.91
N HIS A 76 3.87 8.68 -6.04
CA HIS A 76 2.56 8.80 -6.69
C HIS A 76 2.07 7.45 -7.26
N THR A 77 2.61 6.33 -6.77
CA THR A 77 2.34 4.99 -7.27
C THR A 77 0.88 4.62 -7.03
N ALA A 78 0.27 3.98 -8.02
CA ALA A 78 -1.09 3.50 -7.91
C ALA A 78 -1.18 2.39 -6.83
N ARG A 79 -1.88 2.65 -5.73
CA ARG A 79 -2.05 1.68 -4.64
C ARG A 79 -2.85 0.46 -5.10
N THR A 80 -2.55 -0.72 -4.60
CA THR A 80 -3.40 -1.91 -4.80
C THR A 80 -4.53 -1.92 -3.76
N ILE A 81 -5.77 -2.21 -4.20
CA ILE A 81 -6.91 -2.44 -3.29
C ILE A 81 -7.17 -3.94 -3.20
N PHE A 82 -7.25 -4.43 -1.97
CA PHE A 82 -7.78 -5.75 -1.67
C PHE A 82 -9.30 -5.69 -1.61
N THR A 83 -9.97 -6.33 -2.57
CA THR A 83 -11.44 -6.29 -2.71
C THR A 83 -12.13 -7.53 -2.13
N GLY A 84 -11.39 -8.49 -1.57
CA GLY A 84 -11.94 -9.75 -1.03
C GLY A 84 -12.45 -10.75 -2.07
N VAL A 85 -12.44 -10.40 -3.36
CA VAL A 85 -12.80 -11.28 -4.49
C VAL A 85 -11.56 -11.93 -5.09
N GLN A 86 -11.74 -13.15 -5.61
CA GLN A 86 -10.68 -13.91 -6.26
C GLN A 86 -10.23 -13.22 -7.56
N GLY A 87 -8.92 -13.05 -7.73
CA GLY A 87 -8.33 -12.40 -8.91
C GLY A 87 -7.13 -11.52 -8.55
N ARG A 88 -6.53 -10.86 -9.56
CA ARG A 88 -5.43 -9.91 -9.35
C ARG A 88 -5.98 -8.65 -8.64
N PRO A 89 -5.37 -8.18 -7.53
CA PRO A 89 -5.79 -6.96 -6.85
C PRO A 89 -5.88 -5.76 -7.80
N LYS A 90 -6.95 -4.97 -7.66
CA LYS A 90 -7.19 -3.82 -8.54
C LYS A 90 -6.25 -2.68 -8.17
N LEU A 91 -5.61 -2.07 -9.17
CA LEU A 91 -4.89 -0.81 -8.99
C LEU A 91 -5.90 0.33 -8.79
N SER A 92 -5.77 1.02 -7.66
CA SER A 92 -6.47 2.26 -7.30
C SER A 92 -5.73 3.45 -7.85
N ILE A 93 -6.38 4.14 -8.77
CA ILE A 93 -5.96 5.48 -9.22
C ILE A 93 -7.18 6.36 -8.99
N PRO A 94 -7.22 7.17 -7.92
CA PRO A 94 -8.34 8.05 -7.63
C PRO A 94 -8.49 9.12 -8.73
N LYS A 95 -9.74 9.54 -8.96
CA LYS A 95 -10.07 10.52 -10.01
C LYS A 95 -9.35 11.85 -9.76
N GLU A 96 -9.29 12.25 -8.50
CA GLU A 96 -8.70 13.50 -8.01
C GLU A 96 -7.20 13.54 -8.33
N GLN A 97 -6.50 12.41 -8.24
CA GLN A 97 -5.08 12.32 -8.57
C GLN A 97 -4.83 12.50 -10.07
N LEU A 98 -5.68 11.93 -10.94
CA LEU A 98 -5.59 12.17 -12.38
C LEU A 98 -5.93 13.62 -12.74
N GLN A 99 -6.96 14.20 -12.12
CA GLN A 99 -7.31 15.61 -12.31
C GLN A 99 -6.18 16.54 -11.87
N PHE A 100 -5.55 16.26 -10.73
CA PHE A 100 -4.40 17.02 -10.24
C PHE A 100 -3.25 16.99 -11.26
N LEU A 101 -2.84 15.81 -11.72
CA LEU A 101 -1.73 15.66 -12.66
C LEU A 101 -2.02 16.31 -14.03
N ILE A 102 -3.27 16.23 -14.50
CA ILE A 102 -3.73 16.93 -15.70
C ILE A 102 -3.69 18.45 -15.49
N GLY A 103 -4.15 18.94 -14.34
CA GLY A 103 -4.09 20.35 -13.97
C GLY A 103 -2.66 20.89 -13.90
N GLN A 104 -1.69 20.05 -13.52
CA GLN A 104 -0.25 20.35 -13.57
C GLN A 104 0.34 20.25 -14.99
N ARG A 105 -0.47 20.03 -16.02
CA ARG A 105 -0.07 19.93 -17.45
C ARG A 105 0.89 18.78 -17.75
N PHE A 106 0.87 17.68 -16.99
CA PHE A 106 1.57 16.46 -17.37
C PHE A 106 0.86 15.72 -18.50
N ASN A 107 1.61 15.26 -19.49
CA ASN A 107 1.07 14.45 -20.59
C ASN A 107 0.83 13.01 -20.13
N ILE A 108 0.01 12.25 -20.88
CA ILE A 108 -0.37 10.86 -20.52
C ILE A 108 0.86 9.95 -20.32
N PRO A 109 1.89 9.96 -21.19
CA PRO A 109 3.12 9.20 -20.95
C PRO A 109 3.83 9.54 -19.63
N THR A 110 3.94 10.83 -19.31
CA THR A 110 4.57 11.29 -18.06
C THR A 110 3.72 10.90 -16.85
N ILE A 111 2.39 11.01 -16.93
CA ILE A 111 1.48 10.53 -15.89
C ILE A 111 1.66 9.02 -15.67
N ALA A 112 1.75 8.22 -16.73
CA ALA A 112 1.98 6.79 -16.62
C ALA A 112 3.30 6.46 -15.89
N SER A 113 4.36 7.22 -16.20
CA SER A 113 5.66 7.12 -15.51
C SER A 113 5.55 7.48 -14.02
N ILE A 114 4.95 8.63 -13.70
CA ILE A 114 4.74 9.13 -12.32
C ILE A 114 3.95 8.13 -11.49
N LEU A 115 2.89 7.54 -12.06
CA LEU A 115 2.03 6.58 -11.39
C LEU A 115 2.59 5.14 -11.39
N CYS A 116 3.72 4.91 -12.08
CA CYS A 116 4.34 3.61 -12.31
C CYS A 116 3.37 2.57 -12.87
N VAL A 117 2.56 2.97 -13.87
CA VAL A 117 1.62 2.09 -14.56
C VAL A 117 1.79 2.18 -16.08
N SER A 118 1.18 1.26 -16.82
CA SER A 118 1.19 1.36 -18.29
C SER A 118 0.33 2.52 -18.79
N LEU A 119 0.69 3.08 -19.95
CA LEU A 119 -0.12 4.10 -20.66
C LEU A 119 -1.58 3.68 -20.77
N ARG A 120 -1.82 2.44 -21.19
CA ARG A 120 -3.16 1.86 -21.34
C ARG A 120 -3.96 1.86 -20.04
N THR A 121 -3.29 1.76 -18.89
CA THR A 121 -3.95 1.84 -17.58
C THR A 121 -4.43 3.25 -17.30
N VAL A 122 -3.62 4.26 -17.62
CA VAL A 122 -4.00 5.68 -17.49
C VAL A 122 -5.15 6.02 -18.45
N GLU A 123 -5.03 5.67 -19.73
CA GLU A 123 -6.07 5.93 -20.75
C GLU A 123 -7.42 5.32 -20.36
N ARG A 124 -7.41 4.05 -19.93
CA ARG A 124 -8.62 3.38 -19.45
C ARG A 124 -9.24 4.12 -18.27
N ARG A 125 -8.43 4.59 -17.29
CA ARG A 125 -8.93 5.35 -16.14
C ARG A 125 -9.48 6.72 -16.53
N LEU A 126 -8.84 7.41 -17.48
CA LEU A 126 -9.34 8.67 -18.01
C LEU A 126 -10.70 8.47 -18.68
N GLN A 127 -10.88 7.41 -19.48
CA GLN A 127 -12.16 7.05 -20.08
C GLN A 127 -13.22 6.68 -19.03
N GLU A 128 -12.88 5.84 -18.04
CA GLU A 128 -13.77 5.46 -16.94
C GLU A 128 -14.30 6.70 -16.18
N PHE A 129 -13.49 7.76 -16.06
CA PHE A 129 -13.86 8.98 -15.35
C PHE A 129 -14.33 10.14 -16.23
N GLY A 130 -14.35 9.96 -17.56
CA GLY A 130 -14.70 11.01 -18.52
C GLY A 130 -13.74 12.20 -18.51
N LEU A 131 -12.45 11.99 -18.23
CA LEU A 131 -11.42 13.04 -18.19
C LEU A 131 -10.72 13.17 -19.54
N SER A 132 -10.54 14.41 -20.01
CA SER A 132 -9.81 14.73 -21.25
C SER A 132 -8.58 15.57 -20.95
N CYS A 133 -7.40 15.11 -21.38
CA CYS A 133 -6.19 15.95 -21.35
C CYS A 133 -6.27 17.09 -22.37
N ARG A 134 -7.05 16.94 -23.44
CA ARG A 134 -7.07 17.86 -24.60
C ARG A 134 -7.66 19.23 -24.25
N GLU A 135 -8.55 19.28 -23.26
CA GLU A 135 -9.20 20.51 -22.79
C GLU A 135 -8.19 21.48 -22.12
N VAL A 136 -7.15 20.94 -21.47
CA VAL A 136 -6.12 21.74 -20.77
C VAL A 136 -5.02 22.26 -21.72
N TYR A 137 -4.79 21.58 -22.85
CA TYR A 137 -3.78 21.98 -23.83
C TYR A 137 -4.32 22.86 -24.98
N SER A 138 -5.60 23.23 -24.96
CA SER A 138 -6.25 24.01 -26.03
C SER A 138 -6.01 25.53 -25.95
N THR A 139 -4.81 25.98 -25.58
CA THR A 139 -4.48 27.43 -25.57
C THR A 139 -3.11 27.70 -26.19
N MET A 140 -3.01 27.51 -27.49
CA MET A 140 -2.05 28.18 -28.38
C MET A 140 -2.74 28.25 -29.75
N SER A 141 -3.50 29.31 -29.98
CA SER A 141 -3.80 29.75 -31.36
C SER A 141 -2.61 30.60 -31.82
N ASP A 142 -2.19 30.31 -33.06
CA ASP A 142 -1.15 30.89 -33.92
C ASP A 142 -0.49 32.21 -33.48
#